data_AF-A0A3N0E3W3-F1
#
_entry.id   AF-A0A3N0E3W3-F1
#
_cell.length_a   1.000
_cell.length_b   1.000
_cell.length_c   1.000
_cell.angle_alpha   90.00
_cell.angle_beta   90.00
_cell.angle_gamma   90.00
#
_symmetry.space_group_name_H-M   'P 1'
#
loop_
_entity.id
_entity.type
_entity.pdbx_description
1 polymer ?
#
loop_
_entity_poly.entity_id
_entity_poly.type
_entity_poly.pdbx_seq_one_letter_code
_entity_poly.pdbx_strand_id
1 'polypeptide(L)'
;MSEHEAGGDVSEISPKAREAARLADAMSGLRTDFEDVIGEAMTAAGEQECIKGYIDFREKYLDDVIEVENHGMRFAENIDAAGAEIGEVDRDSTDGFDGAWPGLERDIHS
;
A
#
# COMPACT_ATOMS: atom_id res chain seq x y z
N MET A 1 13.53 -26.84 15.74
CA MET A 1 12.22 -26.28 15.35
C MET A 1 12.45 -24.80 15.19
N SER A 2 12.26 -24.28 13.97
CA SER A 2 12.61 -22.92 13.56
C SER A 2 11.95 -21.87 14.46
N GLU A 3 12.77 -21.01 15.03
CA GLU A 3 12.35 -19.78 15.69
C GLU A 3 11.90 -18.80 14.60
N HIS A 4 10.58 -18.68 14.50
CA HIS A 4 9.83 -17.43 14.34
C HIS A 4 10.60 -16.22 13.78
N GLU A 5 10.84 -16.24 12.47
CA GLU A 5 11.12 -15.04 11.69
C GLU A 5 9.79 -14.34 11.37
N ALA A 6 9.11 -13.85 12.41
CA ALA A 6 7.91 -13.01 12.30
C ALA A 6 8.08 -11.71 13.10
N GLY A 7 9.33 -11.28 13.31
CA GLY A 7 9.66 -9.91 13.68
C GLY A 7 10.17 -9.20 12.43
N GLY A 8 9.27 -8.88 11.49
CA GLY A 8 9.63 -7.97 10.41
C GLY A 8 10.10 -6.66 11.03
N ASP A 9 11.37 -6.32 10.83
CA ASP A 9 11.98 -5.12 11.37
C ASP A 9 11.11 -3.91 11.01
N VAL A 10 10.55 -3.24 12.03
CA VAL A 10 9.67 -2.06 11.89
C VAL A 10 10.37 -0.97 11.05
N SER A 11 11.70 -0.95 11.06
CA SER A 11 12.51 -0.04 10.24
C SER A 11 12.54 -0.40 8.75
N GLU A 12 12.37 -1.66 8.37
CA GLU A 12 12.28 -2.11 6.97
C GLU A 12 10.87 -1.98 6.37
N ILE A 13 9.84 -1.99 7.23
CA ILE A 13 8.45 -1.76 6.82
C ILE A 13 8.29 -0.30 6.42
N SER A 14 8.95 0.64 7.09
CA SER A 14 8.78 2.08 6.85
C SER A 14 9.07 2.54 5.40
N PRO A 15 10.17 2.15 4.72
CA PRO A 15 10.46 2.60 3.36
C PRO A 15 9.61 1.89 2.30
N LYS A 16 9.44 0.56 2.43
CA LYS A 16 8.65 -0.23 1.47
C LYS A 16 7.17 0.10 1.56
N ALA A 17 6.63 0.29 2.77
CA ALA A 17 5.26 0.74 2.97
C ALA A 17 5.03 2.14 2.39
N ARG A 18 5.96 3.09 2.60
CA ARG A 18 5.87 4.42 1.99
C ARG A 18 5.93 4.40 0.47
N GLU A 19 6.81 3.61 -0.11
CA GLU A 19 6.89 3.45 -1.57
C GLU A 19 5.63 2.81 -2.13
N ALA A 20 5.10 1.81 -1.43
CA ALA A 20 3.90 1.10 -1.80
C ALA A 20 2.62 1.98 -1.68
N ALA A 21 2.52 2.80 -0.62
CA ALA A 21 1.46 3.79 -0.47
C ALA A 21 1.56 4.89 -1.54
N ARG A 22 2.78 5.35 -1.87
CA ARG A 22 3.02 6.30 -2.97
C ARG A 22 2.64 5.70 -4.32
N LEU A 23 2.93 4.42 -4.55
CA LEU A 23 2.55 3.72 -5.78
C LEU A 23 1.03 3.58 -5.89
N ALA A 24 0.37 3.26 -4.78
CA ALA A 24 -1.09 3.16 -4.72
C ALA A 24 -1.78 4.53 -4.88
N ASP A 25 -1.24 5.59 -4.28
CA ASP A 25 -1.69 6.96 -4.47
C ASP A 25 -1.52 7.40 -5.93
N ALA A 26 -0.42 7.00 -6.58
CA ALA A 26 -0.22 7.22 -8.02
C ALA A 26 -1.17 6.41 -8.91
N MET A 27 -1.81 5.35 -8.40
CA MET A 27 -2.86 4.62 -9.10
C MET A 27 -4.25 5.24 -8.87
N SER A 28 -4.41 6.10 -7.87
CA SER A 28 -5.64 6.85 -7.64
C SER A 28 -5.82 7.89 -8.75
N GLY A 29 -7.00 7.89 -9.38
CA GLY A 29 -7.27 8.78 -10.51
C GLY A 29 -6.83 8.23 -11.87
N LEU A 30 -6.23 7.03 -11.92
CA LEU A 30 -5.79 6.41 -13.17
C LEU A 30 -6.94 6.25 -14.18
N ARG A 31 -8.14 5.88 -13.71
CA ARG A 31 -9.33 5.81 -14.56
C ARG A 31 -9.69 7.17 -15.13
N THR A 32 -9.69 8.20 -14.29
CA THR A 32 -10.05 9.57 -14.70
C THR A 32 -9.06 10.07 -15.75
N ASP A 33 -7.76 9.94 -15.51
CA ASP A 33 -6.73 10.32 -16.48
C ASP A 33 -6.86 9.55 -17.80
N PHE A 34 -7.17 8.26 -17.74
CA PHE A 34 -7.40 7.43 -18.92
C PHE A 34 -8.60 7.91 -19.74
N GLU A 35 -9.72 8.17 -19.09
CA GLU A 35 -10.93 8.68 -19.77
C GLU A 35 -10.71 10.08 -20.36
N ASP A 36 -10.01 10.95 -19.63
CA ASP A 36 -9.71 12.31 -20.06
C ASP A 36 -8.80 12.32 -21.29
N VAL A 37 -7.69 11.55 -21.27
CA VAL A 37 -6.77 11.47 -22.41
C VAL A 37 -7.46 10.91 -23.66
N ILE A 38 -8.30 9.89 -23.51
CA ILE A 38 -9.07 9.35 -24.64
C ILE A 38 -10.10 10.39 -25.13
N GLY A 39 -10.77 11.09 -24.22
CA GLY A 39 -11.71 12.16 -24.56
C GLY A 39 -11.06 13.27 -25.38
N GLU A 40 -9.88 13.71 -24.97
CA GLU A 40 -9.08 14.71 -25.69
C GLU A 40 -8.61 14.18 -27.05
N ALA A 41 -8.14 12.93 -27.11
CA ALA A 41 -7.70 12.31 -28.35
C ALA A 41 -8.83 12.17 -29.36
N MET A 42 -10.03 11.77 -28.93
CA MET A 42 -11.24 11.74 -29.77
C MET A 42 -11.59 13.15 -30.29
N THR A 43 -11.51 14.16 -29.42
CA THR A 43 -11.80 15.55 -29.80
C THR A 43 -10.80 16.06 -30.85
N ALA A 44 -9.52 15.68 -30.73
CA ALA A 44 -8.46 16.08 -31.66
C ALA A 44 -8.47 15.32 -32.98
N ALA A 45 -8.96 14.07 -33.01
CA ALA A 45 -8.86 13.17 -34.15
C ALA A 45 -9.56 13.68 -35.42
N GLY A 46 -10.65 14.46 -35.30
CA GLY A 46 -11.38 15.11 -36.39
C GLY A 46 -12.12 14.17 -37.35
N GLU A 47 -11.56 13.00 -37.65
CA GLU A 47 -12.07 11.97 -38.54
C GLU A 47 -12.84 10.88 -37.77
N GLN A 48 -14.01 10.48 -38.28
CA GLN A 48 -14.89 9.51 -37.61
C GLN A 48 -14.24 8.13 -37.41
N GLU A 49 -13.43 7.67 -38.36
CA GLU A 49 -12.73 6.37 -38.24
C GLU A 49 -11.72 6.38 -37.10
N CYS A 50 -11.01 7.49 -36.90
CA CYS A 50 -10.07 7.64 -35.79
C CYS A 50 -10.80 7.72 -34.44
N ILE A 51 -11.91 8.47 -34.37
CA ILE A 51 -12.76 8.54 -33.17
C ILE A 51 -13.25 7.14 -32.80
N LYS A 52 -13.71 6.35 -33.77
CA LYS A 52 -14.14 4.97 -33.54
C LYS A 52 -13.02 4.12 -32.96
N GLY A 53 -11.80 4.24 -33.48
CA GLY A 53 -10.64 3.53 -32.94
C GLY A 53 -10.38 3.84 -31.47
N TYR A 54 -10.54 5.09 -31.04
CA TYR A 54 -10.42 5.48 -29.64
C TYR A 54 -11.58 4.98 -28.77
N ILE A 55 -12.80 4.93 -29.29
CA ILE A 55 -13.95 4.31 -28.61
C ILE A 55 -13.68 2.83 -28.38
N ASP A 56 -13.30 2.09 -29.44
CA ASP A 56 -13.01 0.66 -29.36
C ASP A 56 -11.86 0.39 -28.37
N PHE A 57 -10.84 1.26 -28.34
CA PHE A 57 -9.75 1.18 -27.37
C PHE A 57 -10.21 1.40 -25.93
N ARG A 58 -11.06 2.42 -25.69
CA ARG A 58 -11.65 2.68 -24.37
C ARG A 58 -12.47 1.50 -23.89
N GLU A 59 -13.41 1.04 -24.71
CA GLU A 59 -14.31 -0.07 -24.36
C GLU A 59 -13.55 -1.36 -24.05
N LYS A 60 -12.41 -1.57 -24.73
CA LYS A 60 -11.59 -2.76 -24.51
C LYS A 60 -10.82 -2.73 -23.18
N TYR A 61 -10.32 -1.57 -22.76
CA TYR A 61 -9.34 -1.48 -21.67
C TYR A 61 -9.82 -0.73 -20.42
N LEU A 62 -10.99 -0.07 -20.46
CA LEU A 62 -11.50 0.68 -19.32
C LEU A 62 -11.70 -0.20 -18.09
N ASP A 63 -12.22 -1.42 -18.26
CA ASP A 63 -12.41 -2.36 -17.16
C ASP A 63 -11.08 -2.80 -16.54
N ASP A 64 -10.06 -3.05 -17.38
CA ASP A 64 -8.70 -3.39 -16.91
C ASP A 64 -8.10 -2.22 -16.10
N VAL A 65 -8.30 -0.98 -16.56
CA VAL A 65 -7.84 0.22 -15.85
C VAL A 65 -8.54 0.38 -14.50
N ILE A 66 -9.85 0.15 -14.45
CA ILE A 66 -10.65 0.14 -13.22
C ILE A 66 -10.12 -0.92 -12.25
N GLU A 67 -9.79 -2.11 -12.75
CA GLU A 67 -9.25 -3.19 -11.91
C GLU A 67 -7.90 -2.81 -11.29
N VAL A 68 -7.00 -2.22 -12.07
CA VAL A 68 -5.69 -1.75 -11.60
C VAL A 68 -5.84 -0.66 -10.53
N GLU A 69 -6.69 0.34 -10.75
CA GLU A 69 -6.95 1.40 -9.76
C GLU A 69 -7.51 0.80 -8.46
N ASN A 70 -8.51 -0.08 -8.55
CA ASN A 70 -9.09 -0.74 -7.38
C ASN A 70 -8.07 -1.61 -6.63
N HIS A 71 -7.18 -2.29 -7.35
CA HIS A 71 -6.12 -3.07 -6.74
C HIS A 71 -5.13 -2.17 -6.00
N GLY A 72 -4.74 -1.04 -6.60
CA GLY A 72 -3.89 -0.03 -5.98
C GLY A 72 -4.50 0.50 -4.67
N MET A 73 -5.77 0.90 -4.69
CA MET A 73 -6.46 1.41 -3.50
C MET A 73 -6.51 0.38 -2.37
N ARG A 74 -6.87 -0.88 -2.66
CA ARG A 74 -6.88 -1.95 -1.65
C ARG A 74 -5.49 -2.23 -1.09
N PHE A 75 -4.46 -2.11 -1.93
CA PHE A 75 -3.09 -2.29 -1.50
C PHE A 75 -2.66 -1.18 -0.53
N ALA A 76 -3.00 0.08 -0.79
CA ALA A 76 -2.81 1.18 0.17
C ALA A 76 -3.53 0.92 1.49
N GLU A 77 -4.82 0.55 1.46
CA GLU A 77 -5.60 0.25 2.66
C GLU A 77 -4.95 -0.85 3.51
N ASN A 78 -4.46 -1.91 2.87
CA ASN A 78 -3.77 -3.01 3.55
C ASN A 78 -2.44 -2.58 4.20
N ILE A 79 -1.70 -1.66 3.56
CA ILE A 79 -0.45 -1.12 4.11
C ILE A 79 -0.72 -0.26 5.33
N ASP A 80 -1.73 0.61 5.27
CA ASP A 80 -2.13 1.45 6.40
C ASP A 80 -2.60 0.60 7.58
N ALA A 81 -3.40 -0.45 7.31
CA ALA A 81 -3.84 -1.39 8.33
C ALA A 81 -2.66 -2.15 8.96
N ALA A 82 -1.72 -2.65 8.15
CA ALA A 82 -0.52 -3.33 8.65
C ALA A 82 0.34 -2.38 9.50
N GLY A 83 0.50 -1.12 9.08
CA GLY A 83 1.21 -0.10 9.84
C GLY A 83 0.56 0.19 11.20
N ALA A 84 -0.77 0.24 11.26
CA ALA A 84 -1.51 0.42 12.50
C ALA A 84 -1.37 -0.78 13.45
N GLU A 85 -1.51 -2.01 12.95
CA GLU A 85 -1.36 -3.24 13.74
C GLU A 85 0.04 -3.35 14.35
N ILE A 86 1.09 -3.04 13.59
CA ILE A 86 2.46 -3.03 14.11
C ILE A 86 2.65 -1.97 15.19
N GLY A 87 2.08 -0.78 15.01
CA GLY A 87 2.14 0.29 16.02
C GLY A 87 1.44 -0.09 17.32
N GLU A 88 0.34 -0.85 17.24
CA GLU A 88 -0.35 -1.39 18.41
C GLU A 88 0.45 -2.52 19.08
N VAL A 89 1.00 -3.47 18.31
CA VAL A 89 1.82 -4.57 18.85
C VAL A 89 3.13 -4.06 19.48
N ASP A 90 3.75 -3.02 18.92
CA ASP A 90 4.95 -2.37 19.50
C ASP A 90 4.60 -1.66 20.82
N ARG A 91 3.46 -0.96 20.86
CA ARG A 91 2.94 -0.32 22.08
C ARG A 91 2.61 -1.36 23.16
N ASP A 92 1.90 -2.43 22.81
CA ASP A 92 1.55 -3.52 23.72
C ASP A 92 2.78 -4.33 24.18
N SER A 93 3.80 -4.48 23.33
CA SER A 93 5.10 -5.05 23.74
C SER A 93 5.89 -4.14 24.69
N THR A 94 5.69 -2.82 24.59
CA THR A 94 6.32 -1.85 25.50
C THR A 94 5.61 -1.81 26.86
N ASP A 95 4.28 -1.90 26.88
CA ASP A 95 3.48 -1.99 28.12
C ASP A 95 3.53 -3.40 28.77
N GLY A 96 3.96 -4.43 28.03
CA GLY A 96 4.18 -5.78 28.54
C GLY A 96 5.54 -6.02 29.23
N PHE A 97 6.44 -5.04 29.23
CA PHE A 97 7.76 -5.14 29.86
C PHE A 97 7.81 -4.53 31.27
N ASP A 98 6.76 -4.70 32.07
CA ASP A 98 6.85 -4.48 33.51
C ASP A 98 7.33 -5.78 34.20
N GLY A 99 8.65 -5.89 34.37
CA GLY A 99 9.27 -6.75 35.39
C GLY A 99 9.42 -8.25 35.10
N ALA A 100 10.23 -8.64 34.11
CA ALA A 100 10.71 -10.04 33.97
C ALA A 100 12.09 -10.30 34.60
N TRP A 101 12.48 -9.54 35.63
CA TRP A 101 13.62 -9.89 36.48
C TRP A 101 13.20 -9.76 37.95
N PRO A 102 12.88 -10.86 38.64
CA PRO A 102 12.82 -10.83 40.09
C PRO A 102 14.22 -10.48 40.60
N GLY A 103 14.30 -9.53 41.52
CA GLY A 103 15.56 -9.00 42.05
C GLY A 103 16.56 -10.11 42.36
N LEU A 104 17.67 -10.10 41.62
CA LEU A 104 18.90 -10.76 42.05
C LEU A 104 19.53 -9.85 43.11
N GLU A 105 18.99 -9.89 44.33
CA GLU A 105 19.77 -9.59 45.53
C GLU A 105 20.86 -10.66 45.63
N ARG A 106 21.98 -10.43 44.93
CA ARG A 106 23.24 -11.02 45.36
C ARG A 106 23.78 -10.11 46.44
N ASP A 107 23.69 -10.58 47.68
CA ASP A 107 24.58 -10.13 48.74
C ASP A 107 26.02 -10.33 48.26
N ILE A 108 26.66 -9.23 47.91
CA ILE A 108 28.10 -9.14 47.79
C ILE A 108 28.45 -8.05 48.78
N HIS A 109 28.95 -8.40 49.97
CA HIS A 109 30.10 -7.77 50.62
C HIS A 109 30.37 -8.33 52.04
N SER A 110 31.65 -8.71 52.21
CA SER A 110 32.48 -8.95 53.42
C SER A 110 32.16 -10.11 54.36
#